data_AF-A0A7Y8JZG8-F1
#
_entry.id   AF-A0A7Y8JZG8-F1
#
_cell.length_a   1.000
_cell.length_b   1.000
_cell.length_c   1.000
_cell.angle_alpha   90.00
_cell.angle_beta   90.00
_cell.angle_gamma   90.00
#
_symmetry.space_group_name_H-M   'P 1'
#
loop_
_entity.id
_entity.type
_entity.pdbx_description
1 polymer ?
#
loop_
_entity_poly.entity_id
_entity_poly.type
_entity_poly.pdbx_seq_one_letter_code
_entity_poly.pdbx_strand_id
1 'polypeptide(L)'
;MTDKSRTPEADLAFMRSIVEGSGRPPMTLAICYLAGGLLYGLQCLFHIGQVVGLIRWPDLANLIFVVGITTAFLAVLTWAILKDRKAGPSNRGPLATRVMNAAFNATGMANAAVVIVFAVGAVRDQDFAVWLYYAAIVFALQAAAWYVAWVLKKKGWMLAVSLGGWVTAVALGVLVRQPMAYLGVCTLALFLLFALPGWVMFRDARASVRAA
;
A
#
# COMPACT_ATOMS: atom_id res chain seq x y z
N MET A 1 -38.94 7.17 -37.31
CA MET A 1 -38.61 6.53 -36.03
C MET A 1 -37.74 7.53 -35.26
N THR A 2 -38.37 8.47 -34.56
CA THR A 2 -37.70 9.53 -33.82
C THR A 2 -37.18 8.94 -32.52
N ASP A 3 -35.86 8.97 -32.38
CA ASP A 3 -35.10 8.38 -31.29
C ASP A 3 -35.43 9.07 -29.96
N LYS A 4 -36.26 8.42 -29.13
CA LYS A 4 -36.61 8.88 -27.78
C LYS A 4 -35.44 8.77 -26.77
N SER A 5 -34.25 8.33 -27.21
CA SER A 5 -33.11 8.09 -26.32
C SER A 5 -32.10 9.25 -26.18
N ARG A 6 -32.28 10.36 -26.91
CA ARG A 6 -31.44 11.56 -26.79
C ARG A 6 -32.16 12.67 -26.05
N THR A 7 -32.24 12.57 -24.74
CA THR A 7 -32.65 13.69 -23.89
C THR A 7 -31.42 14.36 -23.27
N PRO A 8 -31.36 15.69 -23.15
CA PRO A 8 -30.24 16.40 -22.52
C PRO A 8 -29.93 15.90 -21.11
N GLU A 9 -30.93 15.42 -20.39
CA GLU A 9 -30.80 14.82 -19.06
C GLU A 9 -30.05 13.48 -19.12
N ALA A 10 -30.22 12.69 -20.18
CA ALA A 10 -29.49 11.45 -20.40
C ALA A 10 -28.03 11.71 -20.76
N ASP A 11 -27.76 12.73 -21.58
CA ASP A 11 -26.39 13.16 -21.90
C ASP A 11 -25.68 13.76 -20.68
N LEU A 12 -26.37 14.57 -19.88
CA LEU A 12 -25.84 15.08 -18.62
C LEU A 12 -25.63 13.97 -17.60
N ALA A 13 -26.53 12.99 -17.50
CA ALA A 13 -26.35 11.82 -16.64
C ALA A 13 -25.17 10.96 -17.12
N PHE A 14 -24.96 10.83 -18.43
CA PHE A 14 -23.80 10.15 -19.00
C PHE A 14 -22.50 10.92 -18.73
N MET A 15 -22.45 12.22 -19.01
CA MET A 15 -21.31 13.07 -18.68
C MET A 15 -21.02 13.08 -17.18
N ARG A 16 -22.07 13.15 -16.35
CA ARG A 16 -21.99 13.03 -14.89
C ARG A 16 -21.48 11.65 -14.50
N SER A 17 -21.89 10.57 -15.14
CA SER A 17 -21.34 9.22 -14.87
C SER A 17 -19.89 9.06 -15.32
N ILE A 18 -19.46 9.77 -16.36
CA ILE A 18 -18.05 9.82 -16.80
C ILE A 18 -17.21 10.62 -15.80
N VAL A 19 -17.75 11.73 -15.30
CA VAL A 19 -17.06 12.70 -14.44
C VAL A 19 -17.07 12.25 -12.97
N GLU A 20 -18.25 11.93 -12.41
CA GLU A 20 -18.45 11.50 -11.02
C GLU A 20 -18.15 10.03 -10.80
N GLY A 21 -17.98 9.25 -11.87
CA GLY A 21 -18.04 7.79 -11.92
C GLY A 21 -17.90 7.07 -10.59
N SER A 22 -18.87 6.22 -10.26
CA SER A 22 -18.87 5.34 -9.10
C SER A 22 -17.84 4.21 -9.24
N GLY A 23 -16.59 4.56 -9.55
CA GLY A 23 -15.47 3.64 -9.60
C GLY A 23 -15.12 3.23 -8.19
N ARG A 24 -15.65 2.07 -7.79
CA ARG A 24 -15.22 1.34 -6.59
C ARG A 24 -13.70 1.43 -6.47
N PRO A 25 -13.15 1.94 -5.35
CA PRO A 25 -11.74 1.77 -5.05
C PRO A 25 -11.42 0.27 -5.09
N PRO A 26 -10.33 -0.17 -5.75
CA PRO A 26 -10.03 -1.59 -5.85
C PRO A 26 -9.86 -2.17 -4.44
N MET A 27 -10.67 -3.18 -4.12
CA MET A 27 -10.65 -3.82 -2.81
C MET A 27 -9.30 -4.51 -2.57
N THR A 28 -8.63 -4.94 -3.65
CA THR A 28 -7.23 -5.40 -3.60
C THR A 28 -6.33 -4.36 -2.94
N LEU A 29 -6.36 -3.10 -3.35
CA LEU A 29 -5.46 -2.08 -2.81
C LEU A 29 -5.70 -1.85 -1.32
N ALA A 30 -6.97 -1.77 -0.91
CA ALA A 30 -7.35 -1.65 0.50
C ALA A 30 -6.83 -2.82 1.34
N ILE A 31 -7.02 -4.05 0.85
CA ILE A 31 -6.58 -5.27 1.53
C ILE A 31 -5.05 -5.35 1.59
N CYS A 32 -4.35 -4.99 0.50
CA CYS A 32 -2.89 -5.01 0.45
C CYS A 32 -2.29 -4.06 1.49
N TYR A 33 -2.84 -2.85 1.58
CA TYR A 33 -2.41 -1.86 2.56
C TYR A 33 -2.67 -2.30 3.99
N LEU A 34 -3.87 -2.81 4.24
CA LEU A 34 -4.26 -3.27 5.57
C LEU A 34 -3.44 -4.48 6.01
N ALA A 35 -3.38 -5.52 5.18
CA ALA A 35 -2.62 -6.73 5.47
C ALA A 35 -1.12 -6.45 5.55
N GLY A 36 -0.58 -5.65 4.64
CA GLY A 36 0.83 -5.26 4.66
C GLY A 36 1.20 -4.50 5.94
N GLY A 37 0.43 -3.46 6.28
CA GLY A 37 0.68 -2.69 7.51
C GLY A 37 0.59 -3.53 8.78
N LEU A 38 -0.39 -4.44 8.86
CA LEU A 38 -0.57 -5.30 10.04
C LEU A 38 0.49 -6.39 10.14
N LEU A 39 0.74 -7.13 9.04
CA LEU A 39 1.66 -8.27 9.03
C LEU A 39 3.11 -7.81 9.21
N TYR A 40 3.55 -6.81 8.45
CA TYR A 40 4.91 -6.28 8.60
C TYR A 40 5.06 -5.45 9.87
N GLY A 41 4.02 -4.74 10.32
CA GLY A 41 4.03 -4.04 11.61
C GLY A 41 4.20 -5.03 12.78
N LEU A 42 3.50 -6.17 12.74
CA LEU A 42 3.67 -7.25 13.70
C LEU A 42 5.08 -7.86 13.63
N GLN A 43 5.63 -8.03 12.43
CA GLN A 43 7.01 -8.50 12.27
C GLN A 43 8.01 -7.53 12.91
N CYS A 44 7.84 -6.21 12.73
CA CYS A 44 8.69 -5.22 13.39
C CYS A 44 8.54 -5.25 14.92
N LEU A 45 7.33 -5.38 15.45
CA LEU A 45 7.09 -5.55 16.90
C LEU A 45 7.79 -6.80 17.45
N PHE A 46 7.73 -7.91 16.72
CA PHE A 46 8.43 -9.13 17.08
C PHE A 46 9.94 -8.89 17.18
N HIS A 47 10.54 -8.25 16.17
CA HIS A 47 11.95 -7.90 16.19
C HIS A 47 12.31 -6.93 17.33
N ILE A 48 11.45 -5.97 17.68
CA ILE A 48 11.65 -5.14 18.88
C ILE A 48 11.71 -6.03 20.14
N GLY A 49 10.79 -6.99 20.26
CA GLY A 49 10.80 -7.98 21.35
C GLY A 49 12.09 -8.80 21.43
N GLN A 50 12.74 -9.06 20.30
CA GLN A 50 14.04 -9.73 20.25
C GLN A 50 15.18 -8.82 20.73
N VAL A 51 15.21 -7.55 20.29
CA VAL A 51 16.26 -6.62 20.69
C VAL A 51 16.16 -6.25 22.17
N VAL A 52 14.94 -6.19 22.75
CA VAL A 52 14.73 -6.01 24.19
C VAL A 52 15.07 -7.30 24.99
N GLY A 53 15.30 -8.42 24.31
CA GLY A 53 15.66 -9.69 24.92
C GLY A 53 14.48 -10.48 25.48
N LEU A 54 13.24 -10.05 25.21
CA LEU A 54 12.00 -10.72 25.61
C LEU A 54 11.78 -12.02 24.81
N ILE A 55 12.26 -12.05 23.57
CA ILE A 55 12.11 -13.17 22.64
C ILE A 55 13.49 -13.64 22.20
N ARG A 56 13.88 -14.86 22.60
CA ARG A 56 15.15 -15.48 22.22
C ARG A 56 14.88 -16.74 21.45
N TRP A 57 14.88 -16.61 20.12
CA TRP A 57 14.65 -17.72 19.20
C TRP A 57 15.91 -17.99 18.38
N PRO A 58 16.18 -19.27 18.06
CA PRO A 58 17.27 -19.63 17.15
C PRO A 58 17.03 -19.04 15.75
N ASP A 59 18.10 -18.81 15.01
CA ASP A 59 18.07 -18.14 13.69
C ASP A 59 17.11 -18.80 12.71
N LEU A 60 16.99 -20.13 12.75
CA LEU A 60 16.05 -20.87 11.91
C LEU A 60 14.59 -20.52 12.21
N ALA A 61 14.23 -20.37 13.49
CA ALA A 61 12.87 -19.98 13.88
C ALA A 61 12.56 -18.53 13.48
N ASN A 62 13.56 -17.64 13.53
CA ASN A 62 13.44 -16.26 13.05
C ASN A 62 13.23 -16.22 11.54
N LEU A 63 14.00 -17.01 10.79
CA LEU A 63 13.87 -17.12 9.34
C LEU A 63 12.49 -17.64 8.96
N ILE A 64 12.01 -18.71 9.61
CA ILE A 64 10.67 -19.27 9.39
C ILE A 64 9.60 -18.22 9.67
N PHE A 65 9.74 -17.42 10.73
CA PHE A 65 8.79 -16.37 11.07
C PHE A 65 8.73 -15.28 9.98
N VAL A 66 9.89 -14.75 9.55
CA VAL A 66 9.98 -13.72 8.50
C VAL A 66 9.45 -14.22 7.16
N VAL A 67 9.83 -15.44 6.77
CA VAL A 67 9.32 -16.08 5.54
C VAL A 67 7.82 -16.36 5.66
N GLY A 68 7.34 -16.77 6.83
CA GLY A 68 5.94 -17.01 7.12
C GLY A 68 5.09 -15.76 6.96
N ILE A 69 5.54 -14.61 7.48
CA ILE A 69 4.88 -13.31 7.31
C ILE A 69 4.77 -12.93 5.83
N THR A 70 5.88 -13.05 5.09
CA THR A 70 5.92 -12.74 3.66
C THR A 70 4.98 -13.66 2.87
N THR A 71 4.99 -14.95 3.19
CA THR A 71 4.13 -15.96 2.55
C THR A 71 2.65 -15.69 2.85
N ALA A 72 2.31 -15.35 4.09
CA ALA A 72 0.96 -14.96 4.47
C ALA A 72 0.50 -13.72 3.70
N PHE A 73 1.36 -12.70 3.57
CA PHE A 73 1.06 -11.51 2.79
C PHE A 73 0.81 -11.85 1.31
N LEU A 74 1.65 -12.68 0.69
CA LEU A 74 1.48 -13.12 -0.70
C LEU A 74 0.19 -13.94 -0.90
N ALA A 75 -0.17 -14.79 0.06
CA ALA A 75 -1.43 -15.54 0.03
C ALA A 75 -2.65 -14.59 0.07
N VAL A 76 -2.63 -13.60 0.97
CA VAL A 76 -3.70 -12.59 1.08
C VAL A 76 -3.79 -11.72 -0.19
N LEU A 77 -2.64 -11.28 -0.73
CA LEU A 77 -2.55 -10.54 -1.99
C LEU A 77 -3.14 -11.35 -3.15
N THR A 78 -2.73 -12.61 -3.28
CA THR A 78 -3.21 -13.51 -4.33
C THR A 78 -4.72 -13.71 -4.23
N TRP A 79 -5.23 -13.97 -3.02
CA TRP A 79 -6.65 -14.09 -2.78
C TRP A 79 -7.41 -12.79 -3.14
N ALA A 80 -6.89 -11.62 -2.77
CA ALA A 80 -7.51 -10.33 -3.06
C ALA A 80 -7.58 -10.07 -4.57
N ILE A 81 -6.50 -10.34 -5.31
CA ILE A 81 -6.46 -10.24 -6.77
C ILE A 81 -7.47 -11.19 -7.40
N LEU A 82 -7.52 -12.45 -6.98
CA LEU A 82 -8.48 -13.43 -7.50
C LEU A 82 -9.93 -13.02 -7.21
N LYS A 83 -10.18 -12.41 -6.05
CA LYS A 83 -11.50 -11.89 -5.68
C LYS A 83 -11.91 -10.70 -6.54
N ASP A 84 -11.02 -9.74 -6.76
CA ASP A 84 -11.30 -8.59 -7.63
C ASP A 84 -11.50 -9.01 -9.09
N ARG A 85 -10.75 -9.99 -9.58
CA ARG A 85 -10.95 -10.57 -10.93
C ARG A 85 -12.34 -11.20 -11.09
N LYS A 86 -12.86 -11.86 -10.05
CA LYS A 86 -14.21 -12.45 -10.05
C LYS A 86 -15.33 -11.40 -10.00
N ALA A 87 -15.06 -10.21 -9.47
CA ALA A 87 -16.01 -9.12 -9.39
C ALA A 87 -16.22 -8.35 -10.73
N GLY A 88 -15.54 -8.78 -11.79
CA GLY A 88 -15.61 -8.17 -13.14
C GLY A 88 -14.61 -7.03 -13.35
N PRO A 89 -14.32 -6.65 -14.61
CA PRO A 89 -13.30 -5.65 -14.92
C PRO A 89 -13.69 -4.27 -14.38
N SER A 90 -12.98 -3.82 -13.34
CA SER A 90 -13.02 -2.47 -12.76
C SER A 90 -12.46 -1.37 -13.69
N ASN A 91 -12.08 -1.72 -14.92
CA ASN A 91 -11.53 -0.82 -15.95
C ASN A 91 -12.52 0.24 -16.48
N ARG A 92 -13.77 0.24 -16.01
CA ARG A 92 -14.78 1.28 -16.31
C ARG A 92 -14.93 2.34 -15.20
N GLY A 93 -13.89 2.55 -14.39
CA GLY A 93 -13.87 3.65 -13.42
C GLY A 93 -13.62 5.03 -14.08
N PRO A 94 -14.03 6.15 -13.45
CA PRO A 94 -13.71 7.49 -13.94
C PRO A 94 -12.20 7.71 -14.05
N LEU A 95 -11.79 8.69 -14.85
CA LEU A 95 -10.38 9.00 -15.15
C LEU A 95 -9.51 9.06 -13.88
N ALA A 96 -10.00 9.73 -12.82
CA ALA A 96 -9.29 9.85 -11.54
C ALA A 96 -8.96 8.48 -10.91
N THR A 97 -9.87 7.51 -10.95
CA THR A 97 -9.63 6.17 -10.40
C THR A 97 -8.62 5.39 -11.25
N ARG A 98 -8.65 5.53 -12.57
CA ARG A 98 -7.67 4.90 -13.47
C ARG A 98 -6.27 5.46 -13.26
N VAL A 99 -6.12 6.78 -13.16
CA VAL A 99 -4.84 7.43 -12.89
C VAL A 99 -4.31 7.03 -11.50
N MET A 100 -5.17 7.00 -10.49
CA MET A 100 -4.81 6.55 -9.14
C MET A 100 -4.29 5.10 -9.18
N ASN A 101 -5.01 4.17 -9.81
CA ASN A 101 -4.58 2.77 -9.93
C ASN A 101 -3.26 2.64 -10.71
N ALA A 102 -3.08 3.42 -11.78
CA ALA A 102 -1.84 3.45 -12.54
C ALA A 102 -0.65 3.93 -11.68
N ALA A 103 -0.85 4.97 -10.86
CA ALA A 103 0.17 5.46 -9.94
C ALA A 103 0.59 4.40 -8.92
N PHE A 104 -0.37 3.73 -8.28
CA PHE A 104 -0.08 2.67 -7.31
C PHE A 104 0.59 1.44 -7.97
N ASN A 105 0.16 1.06 -9.17
CA ASN A 105 0.81 -0.02 -9.92
C ASN A 105 2.24 0.36 -10.34
N ALA A 106 2.47 1.59 -10.79
CA ALA A 106 3.80 2.08 -11.12
C ALA A 106 4.74 2.05 -9.91
N THR A 107 4.26 2.48 -8.74
CA THR A 107 4.99 2.34 -7.47
C THR A 107 5.30 0.88 -7.14
N GLY A 108 4.34 -0.04 -7.33
CA GLY A 108 4.57 -1.47 -7.11
C GLY A 108 5.64 -2.07 -8.05
N MET A 109 5.61 -1.71 -9.33
CA MET A 109 6.62 -2.14 -10.31
C MET A 109 7.99 -1.56 -9.98
N ALA A 110 8.06 -0.30 -9.55
CA ALA A 110 9.30 0.32 -9.09
C ALA A 110 9.85 -0.41 -7.86
N ASN A 111 9.01 -0.74 -6.87
CA ASN A 111 9.44 -1.52 -5.70
C ASN A 111 9.99 -2.91 -6.10
N ALA A 112 9.38 -3.58 -7.08
CA ALA A 112 9.87 -4.85 -7.60
C ALA A 112 11.26 -4.75 -8.26
N ALA A 113 11.56 -3.64 -8.95
CA ALA A 113 12.90 -3.40 -9.48
C ALA A 113 13.89 -3.05 -8.35
N VAL A 114 13.49 -2.18 -7.42
CA VAL A 114 14.33 -1.71 -6.32
C VAL A 114 14.71 -2.85 -5.38
N VAL A 115 13.79 -3.77 -5.05
CA VAL A 115 14.13 -4.91 -4.18
C VAL A 115 15.23 -5.79 -4.78
N ILE A 116 15.26 -5.95 -6.11
CA ILE A 116 16.34 -6.69 -6.79
C ILE A 116 17.66 -5.95 -6.65
N VAL A 117 17.67 -4.63 -6.91
CA VAL A 117 18.88 -3.80 -6.81
C VAL A 117 19.47 -3.85 -5.40
N PHE A 118 18.63 -3.70 -4.37
CA PHE A 118 19.08 -3.72 -2.98
C PHE A 118 19.43 -5.13 -2.49
N ALA A 119 18.75 -6.18 -2.95
CA ALA A 119 19.12 -7.57 -2.68
C ALA A 119 20.54 -7.85 -3.18
N VAL A 120 20.80 -7.55 -4.46
CA VAL A 120 22.10 -7.78 -5.09
C VAL A 120 23.16 -6.90 -4.43
N GLY A 121 22.87 -5.64 -4.14
CA GLY A 121 23.78 -4.73 -3.44
C GLY A 121 24.16 -5.24 -2.05
N ALA A 122 23.18 -5.65 -1.24
CA ALA A 122 23.42 -6.16 0.11
C ALA A 122 24.27 -7.45 0.11
N VAL A 123 24.03 -8.35 -0.85
CA VAL A 123 24.84 -9.58 -1.00
C VAL A 123 26.25 -9.25 -1.49
N ARG A 124 26.39 -8.32 -2.44
CA ARG A 124 27.70 -7.94 -2.98
C ARG A 124 28.57 -7.25 -1.94
N ASP A 125 28.01 -6.29 -1.22
CA ASP A 125 28.74 -5.44 -0.29
C ASP A 125 28.85 -6.05 1.12
N GLN A 126 28.19 -7.18 1.36
CA GLN A 126 28.11 -7.88 2.66
C GLN A 126 27.62 -6.96 3.80
N ASP A 127 26.87 -5.91 3.46
CA ASP A 127 26.35 -4.92 4.40
C ASP A 127 24.81 -4.96 4.39
N PHE A 128 24.23 -5.44 5.50
CA PHE A 128 22.79 -5.49 5.67
C PHE A 128 22.15 -4.10 5.80
N ALA A 129 22.91 -3.05 6.12
CA ALA A 129 22.40 -1.69 6.10
C ALA A 129 21.93 -1.26 4.71
N VAL A 130 22.55 -1.79 3.64
CA VAL A 130 22.10 -1.61 2.27
C VAL A 130 20.66 -2.10 2.12
N TRP A 131 20.36 -3.31 2.62
CA TRP A 131 19.00 -3.86 2.61
C TRP A 131 17.98 -3.00 3.36
N LEU A 132 18.36 -2.39 4.49
CA LEU A 132 17.43 -1.56 5.26
C LEU A 132 17.00 -0.29 4.50
N TYR A 133 17.84 0.28 3.63
CA TYR A 133 17.45 1.42 2.80
C TYR A 133 16.31 1.11 1.82
N TYR A 134 16.08 -0.17 1.49
CA TYR A 134 14.93 -0.59 0.69
C TYR A 134 13.62 -0.12 1.32
N ALA A 135 13.46 -0.26 2.64
CA ALA A 135 12.22 0.14 3.31
C ALA A 135 11.98 1.65 3.19
N ALA A 136 13.03 2.47 3.34
CA ALA A 136 12.95 3.91 3.14
C ALA A 136 12.45 4.28 1.73
N ILE A 137 12.94 3.58 0.70
CA ILE A 137 12.50 3.79 -0.68
C ILE A 137 11.06 3.36 -0.89
N VAL A 138 10.63 2.24 -0.30
CA VAL A 138 9.22 1.81 -0.35
C VAL A 138 8.32 2.91 0.21
N PHE A 139 8.66 3.48 1.37
CA PHE A 139 7.90 4.60 1.94
C PHE A 139 7.91 5.84 1.03
N ALA A 140 9.05 6.18 0.42
CA ALA A 140 9.17 7.36 -0.46
C ALA A 140 8.34 7.23 -1.75
N LEU A 141 8.41 6.08 -2.42
CA LEU A 141 7.64 5.82 -3.63
C LEU A 141 6.16 5.67 -3.32
N GLN A 142 5.81 5.10 -2.17
CA GLN A 142 4.43 4.98 -1.73
C GLN A 142 3.81 6.34 -1.38
N ALA A 143 4.58 7.22 -0.74
CA ALA A 143 4.20 8.60 -0.47
C ALA A 143 3.91 9.38 -1.76
N ALA A 144 4.69 9.15 -2.82
CA ALA A 144 4.45 9.76 -4.12
C ALA A 144 3.10 9.31 -4.74
N ALA A 145 2.76 8.02 -4.64
CA ALA A 145 1.45 7.53 -5.09
C ALA A 145 0.29 8.18 -4.33
N TRP A 146 0.43 8.35 -3.01
CA TRP A 146 -0.55 9.03 -2.17
C TRP A 146 -0.68 10.52 -2.48
N TYR A 147 0.42 11.17 -2.86
CA TYR A 147 0.39 12.55 -3.32
C TYR A 147 -0.47 12.68 -4.59
N VAL A 148 -0.28 11.80 -5.57
CA VAL A 148 -1.11 11.75 -6.78
C VAL A 148 -2.59 11.53 -6.41
N ALA A 149 -2.86 10.60 -5.49
CA ALA A 149 -4.22 10.35 -5.00
C ALA A 149 -4.84 11.61 -4.36
N TRP A 150 -4.07 12.37 -3.58
CA TRP A 150 -4.50 13.64 -3.01
C TRP A 150 -4.73 14.71 -4.09
N VAL A 151 -3.84 14.85 -5.08
CA VAL A 151 -4.02 15.82 -6.18
C VAL A 151 -5.36 15.58 -6.90
N LEU A 152 -5.77 14.32 -7.06
CA LEU A 152 -7.00 13.94 -7.76
C LEU A 152 -8.26 14.03 -6.87
N LYS A 153 -8.19 13.58 -5.61
CA LYS A 153 -9.38 13.46 -4.74
C LYS A 153 -9.50 14.56 -3.67
N LYS A 154 -8.45 15.36 -3.47
CA LYS A 154 -8.35 16.47 -2.52
C LYS A 154 -8.76 16.14 -1.08
N LYS A 155 -8.71 14.87 -0.67
CA LYS A 155 -9.00 14.44 0.70
C LYS A 155 -7.78 14.68 1.60
N GLY A 156 -7.94 15.44 2.68
CA GLY A 156 -6.83 15.82 3.58
C GLY A 156 -6.04 14.64 4.16
N TRP A 157 -6.69 13.52 4.45
CA TRP A 157 -6.01 12.32 4.96
C TRP A 157 -5.00 11.73 3.96
N MET A 158 -5.24 11.85 2.64
CA MET A 158 -4.31 11.35 1.62
C MET A 158 -3.02 12.16 1.60
N LEU A 159 -3.13 13.47 1.82
CA LEU A 159 -1.96 14.34 1.98
C LEU A 159 -1.19 14.00 3.25
N ALA A 160 -1.90 13.80 4.37
CA ALA A 160 -1.28 13.41 5.62
C ALA A 160 -0.48 12.10 5.49
N VAL A 161 -1.02 11.09 4.80
CA VAL A 161 -0.32 9.83 4.53
C VAL A 161 0.90 10.04 3.63
N SER A 162 0.78 10.88 2.59
CA SER A 162 1.91 11.19 1.70
C SER A 162 3.05 11.89 2.43
N LEU A 163 2.75 12.97 3.16
CA LEU A 163 3.75 13.71 3.93
C LEU A 163 4.36 12.84 5.02
N GLY A 164 3.53 12.08 5.74
CA GLY A 164 4.00 11.11 6.73
C GLY A 164 4.95 10.09 6.12
N GLY A 165 4.64 9.57 4.92
CA GLY A 165 5.50 8.61 4.22
C GLY A 165 6.86 9.17 3.84
N TRP A 166 6.95 10.41 3.36
CA TRP A 166 8.24 11.05 3.09
C TRP A 166 9.04 11.35 4.36
N VAL A 167 8.38 11.83 5.41
CA VAL A 167 9.03 12.03 6.72
C VAL A 167 9.58 10.70 7.25
N THR A 168 8.79 9.62 7.18
CA THR A 168 9.24 8.28 7.55
C THR A 168 10.40 7.82 6.67
N ALA A 169 10.36 8.02 5.36
CA ALA A 169 11.44 7.61 4.46
C ALA A 169 12.78 8.27 4.84
N VAL A 170 12.76 9.59 5.10
CA VAL A 170 13.96 10.33 5.55
C VAL A 170 14.41 9.83 6.92
N ALA A 171 13.48 9.63 7.87
CA ALA A 171 13.81 9.13 9.20
C ALA A 171 14.44 7.74 9.15
N LEU A 172 13.91 6.81 8.36
CA LEU A 172 14.47 5.46 8.20
C LEU A 172 15.86 5.49 7.54
N GLY A 173 16.09 6.38 6.57
CA GLY A 173 17.40 6.56 5.96
C GLY A 173 18.45 7.05 6.96
N VAL A 174 18.10 8.00 7.82
CA VAL A 174 19.01 8.52 8.87
C VAL A 174 19.24 7.49 9.97
N LEU A 175 18.20 6.73 10.34
CA LEU A 175 18.22 5.78 11.46
C LEU A 175 18.70 4.37 11.06
N VAL A 176 19.17 4.17 9.83
CA VAL A 176 19.52 2.84 9.30
C VAL A 176 20.53 2.08 10.18
N ARG A 177 21.41 2.79 10.87
CA ARG A 177 22.44 2.23 11.77
C ARG A 177 22.00 2.13 13.23
N GLN A 178 20.77 2.50 13.56
CA GLN A 178 20.20 2.45 14.90
C GLN A 178 19.00 1.49 14.93
N PRO A 179 19.23 0.17 15.14
CA PRO A 179 18.20 -0.86 14.96
C PRO A 179 16.92 -0.61 15.76
N MET A 180 17.04 -0.16 17.01
CA MET A 180 15.87 0.11 17.87
C MET A 180 15.03 1.28 17.36
N ALA A 181 15.66 2.41 17.08
CA ALA A 181 14.96 3.60 16.60
C ALA A 181 14.35 3.35 15.22
N TYR A 182 15.08 2.64 14.35
CA TYR A 182 14.62 2.21 13.04
C TYR A 182 13.35 1.35 13.13
N LEU A 183 13.39 0.28 13.94
CA LEU A 183 12.25 -0.63 14.10
C LEU A 183 11.05 0.09 14.72
N GLY A 184 11.25 0.97 15.70
CA GLY A 184 10.18 1.75 16.32
C GLY A 184 9.48 2.68 15.32
N VAL A 185 10.26 3.46 14.55
CA VAL A 185 9.72 4.36 13.51
C VAL A 185 9.01 3.55 12.42
N CYS A 186 9.61 2.46 11.96
CA CYS A 186 9.02 1.58 10.95
C CYS A 186 7.70 0.98 11.43
N THR A 187 7.64 0.48 12.67
CA THR A 187 6.42 -0.09 13.27
C THR A 187 5.29 0.92 13.30
N LEU A 188 5.55 2.11 13.85
CA LEU A 188 4.55 3.19 13.91
C LEU A 188 4.08 3.58 12.52
N ALA A 189 5.02 3.72 11.57
CA ALA A 189 4.69 4.07 10.20
C ALA A 189 3.87 2.99 9.48
N LEU A 190 4.15 1.71 9.68
CA LEU A 190 3.38 0.62 9.09
C LEU A 190 1.94 0.59 9.62
N PHE A 191 1.72 0.83 10.90
CA PHE A 191 0.35 0.94 11.43
C PHE A 191 -0.35 2.21 10.95
N LEU A 192 0.32 3.37 11.04
CA LEU A 192 -0.32 4.67 10.78
C LEU A 192 -0.47 5.00 9.29
N LEU A 193 0.52 4.65 8.47
CA LEU A 193 0.60 5.04 7.05
C LEU A 193 0.22 3.91 6.10
N PHE A 194 0.14 2.67 6.59
CA PHE A 194 -0.35 1.54 5.80
C PHE A 194 -1.66 0.96 6.33
N ALA A 195 -1.70 0.52 7.60
CA ALA A 195 -2.88 -0.16 8.14
C ALA A 195 -4.11 0.79 8.25
N LEU A 196 -3.94 2.00 8.76
CA LEU A 196 -5.03 2.99 8.85
C LEU A 196 -5.64 3.35 7.48
N PRO A 197 -4.87 3.81 6.47
CA PRO A 197 -5.46 4.12 5.17
C PRO A 197 -6.05 2.87 4.49
N GLY A 198 -5.45 1.69 4.67
CA GLY A 198 -6.01 0.40 4.24
C GLY A 198 -7.39 0.13 4.86
N TRP A 199 -7.54 0.37 6.17
CA TRP A 199 -8.84 0.27 6.84
C TRP A 199 -9.85 1.27 6.28
N VAL A 200 -9.47 2.54 6.13
CA VAL A 200 -10.37 3.60 5.62
C VAL A 200 -10.88 3.20 4.23
N MET A 201 -9.99 2.77 3.33
CA MET A 201 -10.38 2.29 2.01
C MET A 201 -11.27 1.04 2.07
N PHE A 202 -10.99 0.11 2.99
CA PHE A 202 -11.80 -1.10 3.16
C PHE A 202 -13.21 -0.80 3.69
N ARG A 203 -13.33 0.20 4.58
CA ARG A 203 -14.62 0.69 5.07
C ARG A 203 -15.41 1.34 3.94
N ASP A 204 -14.78 2.21 3.17
CA ASP A 204 -15.40 2.89 2.02
C ASP A 204 -15.86 1.87 0.96
N ALA A 205 -15.03 0.87 0.65
CA ALA A 205 -15.37 -0.22 -0.27
C ALA A 205 -16.58 -1.04 0.22
N ARG A 206 -16.62 -1.43 1.50
CA ARG A 206 -17.77 -2.18 2.07
C ARG A 206 -19.05 -1.35 2.12
N ALA A 207 -18.97 -0.06 2.46
CA ALA A 207 -20.13 0.82 2.47
C ALA A 207 -20.76 0.93 1.07
N SER A 208 -19.93 1.02 0.02
CA SER A 208 -20.40 1.04 -1.37
C SER A 208 -21.05 -0.27 -1.84
N VAL A 209 -20.72 -1.41 -1.22
CA VAL A 209 -21.33 -2.71 -1.54
C VAL A 209 -22.71 -2.86 -0.90
N ARG A 210 -22.95 -2.26 0.27
CA ARG A 210 -24.26 -2.30 0.94
C ARG A 210 -25.30 -1.34 0.34
N ALA A 211 -24.84 -0.32 -0.38
CA ALA A 211 -25.70 0.70 -0.98
C ALA A 211 -26.09 0.38 -2.45
N ALA A 212 -25.51 -0.66 -3.04
CA ALA A 212 -25.79 -1.14 -4.40
C ALA A 212 -26.59 -2.44 -4.31
#